data_AF-A0A2T5JIP1-F1
#
_entry.id   AF-A0A2T5JIP1-F1
#
_cell.length_a   1.000
_cell.length_b   1.000
_cell.length_c   1.000
_cell.angle_alpha   90.00
_cell.angle_beta   90.00
_cell.angle_gamma   90.00
#
_symmetry.space_group_name_H-M   'P 1'
#
loop_
_entity.id
_entity.type
_entity.pdbx_description
1 polymer ?
#
loop_
_entity_poly.entity_id
_entity_poly.type
_entity_poly.pdbx_seq_one_letter_code
_entity_poly.pdbx_strand_id
1 'polypeptide(L)' 'MANSRHDDIVWQTAVEWIIRKHESPLDSVAEDELIAWLEKDPVNRAAYEEASHVWRLTGLVPRSDEPE' A
#
# COMPACT_ATOMS: atom_id res chain seq x y z
N MET A 1 -9.23 -17.79 -14.59
CA MET A 1 -8.04 -16.92 -14.52
C MET A 1 -8.40 -15.46 -14.16
N ALA A 2 -9.47 -15.23 -13.38
CA ALA A 2 -9.94 -13.87 -13.03
C ALA A 2 -9.41 -13.37 -11.68
N ASN A 3 -9.00 -14.28 -10.79
CA ASN A 3 -8.38 -13.92 -9.51
C ASN A 3 -7.11 -13.12 -9.69
N SER A 4 -6.23 -13.50 -10.62
CA SER A 4 -4.93 -12.82 -10.78
C SER A 4 -5.06 -11.31 -11.02
N ARG A 5 -6.02 -10.87 -11.85
CA ARG A 5 -6.23 -9.42 -12.08
C ARG A 5 -6.80 -8.69 -10.86
N HIS A 6 -7.67 -9.34 -10.11
CA HIS A 6 -8.19 -8.77 -8.86
C HIS A 6 -7.08 -8.69 -7.82
N ASP A 7 -6.32 -9.77 -7.66
CA ASP A 7 -5.20 -9.85 -6.73
C ASP A 7 -4.11 -8.81 -7.10
N ASP A 8 -3.84 -8.61 -8.40
CA ASP A 8 -2.92 -7.57 -8.88
C ASP A 8 -3.42 -6.15 -8.53
N ILE A 9 -4.71 -5.86 -8.70
CA ILE A 9 -5.29 -4.54 -8.34
C ILE A 9 -5.22 -4.31 -6.83
N VAL A 10 -5.54 -5.35 -6.04
CA VAL A 10 -5.50 -5.28 -4.58
C VAL A 10 -4.06 -5.10 -4.09
N TRP A 11 -3.11 -5.82 -4.69
CA TRP A 11 -1.69 -5.68 -4.43
C TRP A 11 -1.17 -4.28 -4.78
N GLN A 12 -1.54 -3.75 -5.95
CA GLN A 12 -1.12 -2.42 -6.39
C GLN A 12 -1.65 -1.33 -5.44
N THR A 13 -2.93 -1.41 -5.06
CA THR A 13 -3.54 -0.49 -4.08
C THR A 13 -2.82 -0.55 -2.73
N ALA A 14 -2.48 -1.76 -2.25
CA ALA A 14 -1.74 -1.94 -1.00
C ALA A 14 -0.37 -1.23 -1.03
N VAL A 15 0.39 -1.40 -2.11
CA VAL A 15 1.70 -0.77 -2.29
C VAL A 15 1.58 0.75 -2.37
N GLU A 16 0.58 1.27 -3.08
CA GLU A 16 0.33 2.72 -3.17
C GLU A 16 0.06 3.35 -1.79
N TRP A 17 -0.73 2.67 -0.94
CA TRP A 17 -0.95 3.13 0.44
C TRP A 17 0.34 3.18 1.27
N ILE A 18 1.23 2.20 1.10
CA ILE A 18 2.51 2.15 1.80
C ILE A 18 3.44 3.26 1.34
N ILE A 19 3.55 3.47 0.02
CA ILE A 19 4.35 4.55 -0.57
C ILE A 19 3.83 5.90 -0.06
N ARG A 20 2.51 6.15 -0.17
CA ARG A 20 1.88 7.40 0.27
C ARG A 20 2.15 7.70 1.74
N LYS A 21 2.03 6.70 2.61
CA LYS A 21 2.31 6.81 4.06
C LYS A 21 3.79 7.08 4.37
N HIS A 22 4.69 6.63 3.51
CA HIS A 22 6.12 6.81 3.67
C HIS A 22 6.60 8.15 3.08
N GLU A 23 6.02 8.61 1.97
CA GLU A 23 6.34 9.89 1.35
C GLU A 23 5.82 11.07 2.16
N SER A 24 4.66 10.93 2.80
CA SER A 24 4.07 11.97 3.64
C SER A 24 3.21 11.36 4.74
N PRO A 25 3.11 12.02 5.91
CA PRO A 25 2.12 11.67 6.91
C PRO A 25 0.74 11.67 6.27
N LEU A 26 -0.02 10.58 6.44
CA LEU A 26 -1.41 10.55 6.02
C LEU A 26 -2.19 11.57 6.85
N ASP A 27 -3.08 12.32 6.20
CA ASP A 27 -4.08 13.11 6.91
C ASP A 27 -5.20 12.20 7.44
N SER A 28 -6.01 12.73 8.35
CA SER A 28 -7.07 11.93 8.97
C SER A 28 -8.08 11.35 7.96
N VAL A 29 -8.27 12.03 6.82
CA VAL A 29 -9.15 11.55 5.75
C VAL A 29 -8.55 10.33 5.06
N ALA A 30 -7.27 10.39 4.70
CA ALA A 30 -6.57 9.28 4.08
C ALA A 30 -6.40 8.08 5.03
N GLU A 31 -6.26 8.33 6.34
CA GLU A 31 -6.29 7.27 7.35
C GLU A 31 -7.66 6.55 7.38
N ASP A 32 -8.76 7.30 7.39
CA ASP A 32 -10.11 6.73 7.34
C ASP A 32 -10.37 5.96 6.03
N GLU A 33 -9.90 6.46 4.89
CA GLU A 33 -9.99 5.77 3.59
C GLU A 33 -9.19 4.47 3.57
N LEU A 34 -7.99 4.45 4.14
CA LEU A 34 -7.17 3.24 4.28
C LEU A 34 -7.89 2.22 5.15
N ILE A 35 -8.42 2.63 6.31
CA ILE A 35 -9.16 1.73 7.21
C ILE A 35 -10.38 1.16 6.49
N ALA A 36 -11.19 2.00 5.83
CA ALA A 36 -12.35 1.56 5.08
C ALA A 36 -11.98 0.56 3.96
N TRP A 37 -10.86 0.77 3.27
CA TRP A 37 -10.37 -0.16 2.25
C TRP A 37 -9.94 -1.51 2.85
N LEU A 38 -9.26 -1.51 4.00
CA LEU A 38 -8.84 -2.72 4.72
C LEU A 38 -10.01 -3.51 5.32
N GLU A 39 -11.10 -2.84 5.68
CA GLU A 39 -12.32 -3.47 6.21
C GLU A 39 -13.24 -4.01 5.12
N LYS A 40 -13.13 -3.48 3.89
CA LYS A 40 -13.99 -3.86 2.77
C LYS A 40 -13.84 -5.32 2.35
N ASP A 41 -12.62 -5.86 2.37
CA ASP A 41 -12.34 -7.24 1.99
C ASP A 41 -11.11 -7.79 2.73
N PRO A 42 -11.17 -9.02 3.30
CA PRO A 42 -10.00 -9.64 3.93
C PRO A 42 -8.79 -9.78 2.99
N VAL A 43 -8.98 -9.87 1.67
CA VAL A 43 -7.89 -9.93 0.68
C VAL A 43 -7.11 -8.61 0.64
N ASN A 44 -7.78 -7.47 0.82
CA ASN A 44 -7.12 -6.16 0.90
C ASN A 44 -6.18 -6.08 2.09
N ARG A 45 -6.66 -6.56 3.26
CA ARG A 45 -5.85 -6.63 4.47
C ARG A 45 -4.64 -7.53 4.30
N ALA A 46 -4.82 -8.73 3.76
CA ALA A 46 -3.72 -9.66 3.53
C ALA A 46 -2.66 -9.05 2.58
N ALA A 47 -3.09 -8.44 1.47
CA ALA A 47 -2.17 -7.79 0.55
C ALA A 47 -1.43 -6.61 1.18
N TYR A 48 -2.09 -5.82 2.02
CA TYR A 48 -1.46 -4.70 2.74
C TYR A 48 -0.41 -5.17 3.75
N GLU A 49 -0.71 -6.22 4.51
CA GLU A 49 0.24 -6.81 5.46
C GLU A 49 1.46 -7.39 4.73
N GLU A 50 1.24 -8.13 3.64
CA GLU A 50 2.30 -8.69 2.81
C GLU A 50 3.15 -7.59 2.16
N ALA A 51 2.53 -6.58 1.56
CA ALA A 51 3.24 -5.45 0.97
C ALA A 51 4.04 -4.68 2.04
N SER A 52 3.48 -4.50 3.25
CA SER A 52 4.17 -3.85 4.37
C SER A 52 5.38 -4.66 4.83
N HIS A 53 5.25 -5.98 4.85
CA HIS A 53 6.34 -6.89 5.18
C HIS A 53 7.45 -6.81 4.13
N VAL A 54 7.10 -6.89 2.84
CA VAL A 54 8.06 -6.72 1.74
C VAL A 54 8.76 -5.37 1.84
N TRP A 55 8.03 -4.27 2.06
CA TRP A 55 8.59 -2.93 2.20
C TRP A 55 9.60 -2.83 3.36
N ARG A 56 9.28 -3.46 4.49
CA ARG A 56 10.19 -3.53 5.65
C ARG A 56 11.46 -4.34 5.35
N LEU A 57 11.33 -5.45 4.62
CA LEU A 57 12.45 -6.33 4.28
C LEU A 57 13.37 -5.73 3.22
N THR A 58 12.81 -5.08 2.21
CA THR A 58 13.60 -4.50 1.13
C THR A 58 14.27 -3.21 1.58
N GLY A 59 13.67 -2.46 2.52
CA GLY A 59 14.22 -1.17 2.98
C GLY A 59 14.44 -0.18 1.83
N LEU A 60 13.84 -0.45 0.66
CA LEU A 60 13.96 0.37 -0.53
C LEU A 60 12.97 1.52 -0.40
N VAL A 61 13.37 2.44 0.48
CA VAL A 61 12.96 3.83 0.46
C VAL A 61 13.15 4.33 -0.98
N PRO A 62 12.11 4.85 -1.66
CA PRO A 62 12.34 5.59 -2.89
C PRO A 62 13.32 6.71 -2.56
N ARG A 63 14.38 6.84 -3.36
CA ARG A 63 15.22 8.05 -3.34
C ARG A 63 14.33 9.23 -3.72
N SER A 64 13.75 9.89 -2.72
CA SER A 64 13.33 11.28 -2.84
C SER A 64 14.60 12.12 -2.67
N ASP A 65 15.31 12.34 -3.79
CA ASP A 65 16.17 13.49 -4.12
C ASP A 65 17.19 13.11 -5.19
N GLU A 66 17.02 13.65 -6.40
CA GLU A 66 17.98 14.62 -6.95
C GLU A 66 17.24 15.44 -8.03
N PRO A 67 17.02 16.75 -7.83
CA PRO A 67 16.78 17.66 -8.93
C PRO A 67 18.12 17.98 -9.62
N GLU A 68 18.24 17.69 -10.93
CA GLU A 68 19.22 18.35 -11.82
C GLU A 68 18.47 19.12 -12.93
#